data_AF-A0A7S2RMC6-F1
#
_entry.id   AF-A0A7S2RMC6-F1
#
_cell.length_a   1.000
_cell.length_b   1.000
_cell.length_c   1.000
_cell.angle_alpha   90.00
_cell.angle_beta   90.00
_cell.angle_gamma   90.00
#
_symmetry.space_group_name_H-M   'P 1'
#
loop_
_entity.id
_entity.type
_entity.pdbx_description
1 polymer ?
#
loop_
_entity_poly.entity_id
_entity_poly.type
_entity_poly.pdbx_seq_one_letter_code
_entity_poly.pdbx_strand_id
1 'polypeptide(L)'
;GINGVEWDAVELPSQFMENWCYDKPTVYGFAKHYQTGEPLPEEMFEKLKEQKTFGAGMMACRQLLFGMMDMELHSNFDPNGEETIFDLQRRMAEIYTPYALPVEEDRFLCGFSHIFAGGYAAGYYSYKWAEVMSADAFGAFEEVGLDNEE
;
A
#
# COMPACT_ATOMS: atom_id res chain seq x y z
N GLY A 1 17.97 -14.64 -0.06
CA GLY A 1 17.04 -13.81 -0.85
C GLY A 1 15.63 -14.12 -0.38
N ILE A 2 14.60 -13.76 -1.15
CA ILE A 2 13.18 -13.97 -0.78
C ILE A 2 12.64 -15.38 -1.11
N ASN A 3 13.47 -16.26 -1.70
CA ASN A 3 13.05 -17.61 -2.06
C ASN A 3 12.66 -18.41 -0.82
N GLY A 4 11.48 -19.03 -0.85
CA GLY A 4 10.97 -19.87 0.24
C GLY A 4 10.31 -19.08 1.39
N VAL A 5 10.12 -17.77 1.24
CA VAL A 5 9.30 -16.96 2.14
C VAL A 5 7.84 -17.04 1.68
N GLU A 6 6.92 -17.26 2.61
CA GLU A 6 5.49 -17.20 2.36
C GLU A 6 5.10 -15.84 1.76
N TRP A 7 4.25 -15.86 0.74
CA TRP A 7 4.03 -14.69 -0.12
C TRP A 7 3.39 -13.49 0.62
N ASP A 8 2.73 -13.73 1.75
CA ASP A 8 2.16 -12.70 2.62
C ASP A 8 3.17 -12.06 3.58
N ALA A 9 4.42 -12.50 3.57
CA ALA A 9 5.53 -11.89 4.30
C ALA A 9 6.58 -11.21 3.40
N VAL A 10 6.53 -11.41 2.06
CA VAL A 10 7.58 -10.89 1.15
C VAL A 10 7.62 -9.37 1.05
N GLU A 11 6.51 -8.69 1.36
CA GLU A 11 6.40 -7.23 1.34
C GLU A 11 6.82 -6.55 2.65
N LEU A 12 7.12 -7.32 3.70
CA LEU A 12 7.57 -6.78 4.98
C LEU A 12 8.80 -5.87 4.82
N PRO A 13 9.91 -6.32 4.20
CA PRO A 13 11.11 -5.50 4.12
C PRO A 13 10.93 -4.26 3.23
N SER A 14 10.14 -4.35 2.14
CA SER A 14 9.86 -3.20 1.27
C SER A 14 9.09 -2.12 2.04
N GLN A 15 7.97 -2.50 2.68
CA GLN A 15 7.12 -1.57 3.43
C GLN A 15 7.79 -1.04 4.70
N PHE A 16 8.59 -1.86 5.38
CA PHE A 16 9.39 -1.43 6.52
C PHE A 16 10.30 -0.25 6.14
N MET A 17 10.95 -0.33 4.98
CA MET A 17 11.86 0.71 4.51
C MET A 17 11.16 2.03 4.19
N GLU A 18 9.87 2.02 3.84
CA GLU A 18 9.11 3.23 3.55
C GLU A 18 8.95 4.17 4.76
N ASN A 19 9.02 3.64 5.99
CA ASN A 19 8.93 4.46 7.20
C ASN A 19 10.09 5.46 7.33
N TRP A 20 11.28 5.10 6.84
CA TRP A 20 12.46 5.97 6.84
C TRP A 20 12.33 7.17 5.89
N CYS A 21 11.36 7.17 4.98
CA CYS A 21 11.05 8.34 4.15
C CYS A 21 10.48 9.52 4.96
N TYR A 22 10.12 9.30 6.24
CA TYR A 22 9.70 10.35 7.17
C TYR A 22 10.71 10.57 8.31
N ASP A 23 11.83 9.85 8.30
CA ASP A 23 12.93 10.04 9.24
C ASP A 23 13.75 11.28 8.85
N LYS A 24 14.02 12.15 9.81
CA LYS A 24 14.63 13.46 9.54
C LYS A 24 16.08 13.35 9.07
N PRO A 25 16.99 12.65 9.77
CA PRO A 25 18.34 12.37 9.25
C PRO A 25 18.32 11.77 7.84
N THR A 26 17.44 10.80 7.59
CA THR A 26 17.32 10.16 6.27
C THR A 26 16.93 11.16 5.19
N VAL A 27 15.86 11.93 5.39
CA VAL A 27 15.39 12.92 4.42
C VAL A 27 16.44 14.00 4.17
N TYR A 28 17.06 14.55 5.21
CA TYR A 28 18.11 15.57 5.07
C TYR A 28 19.39 15.03 4.43
N GLY A 29 19.60 13.71 4.44
CA GLY A 29 20.67 13.04 3.73
C GLY A 29 20.60 13.23 2.22
N PHE A 30 19.39 13.29 1.64
CA PHE A 30 19.20 13.40 0.19
C PHE A 30 18.42 14.64 -0.29
N ALA A 31 17.59 15.26 0.54
CA ALA A 31 16.67 16.33 0.13
C ALA A 31 17.40 17.66 -0.07
N LYS A 32 17.93 17.86 -1.27
CA LYS A 32 18.63 19.08 -1.70
C LYS A 32 18.08 19.56 -3.04
N HIS A 33 18.04 20.87 -3.23
CA HIS A 33 17.65 21.45 -4.51
C HIS A 33 18.65 21.06 -5.60
N TYR A 34 18.17 20.46 -6.70
CA TYR A 34 19.03 19.80 -7.69
C TYR A 34 20.06 20.72 -8.37
N GLN A 35 19.80 22.04 -8.44
CA GLN A 35 20.74 23.00 -9.03
C GLN A 35 21.64 23.69 -8.01
N THR A 36 21.11 23.98 -6.82
CA THR A 36 21.79 24.87 -5.86
C THR A 36 22.45 24.08 -4.73
N GLY A 37 22.05 22.83 -4.51
CA GLY A 37 22.52 22.01 -3.41
C GLY A 37 21.95 22.40 -2.03
N GLU A 38 21.13 23.45 -1.98
CA GLU A 38 20.51 23.93 -0.73
C GLU A 38 19.60 22.85 -0.13
N PRO A 39 19.69 22.58 1.19
CA PRO A 39 18.87 21.57 1.85
C PRO A 39 17.40 21.97 1.88
N LEU A 40 16.53 20.98 2.06
CA LEU A 40 15.11 21.20 2.33
C LEU A 40 14.94 22.13 3.56
N PRO A 41 14.18 23.23 3.44
CA PRO A 41 13.87 24.09 4.58
C PRO A 41 13.12 23.33 5.66
N GLU A 42 13.49 23.55 6.93
CA GLU A 42 12.88 22.92 8.11
C GLU A 42 11.36 23.03 8.13
N GLU A 43 10.83 24.22 7.84
CA GLU A 43 9.38 24.44 7.80
C GLU A 43 8.66 23.56 6.77
N MET A 44 9.33 23.20 5.67
CA MET A 44 8.75 22.31 4.66
C MET A 44 8.78 20.86 5.12
N PHE A 45 9.83 20.43 5.81
CA PHE A 45 9.90 19.09 6.39
C PHE A 45 8.78 18.86 7.41
N GLU A 46 8.56 19.81 8.33
CA GLU A 46 7.48 19.71 9.31
C GLU A 46 6.10 19.64 8.64
N LYS A 47 5.86 20.42 7.57
CA LYS A 47 4.62 20.31 6.77
C LYS A 47 4.45 18.94 6.12
N LEU A 48 5.53 18.33 5.59
CA LEU A 48 5.47 16.98 5.02
C LEU A 48 5.10 15.95 6.08
N LYS A 49 5.67 16.07 7.29
CA LYS A 49 5.39 15.19 8.42
C LYS A 49 3.94 15.32 8.90
N GLU A 50 3.43 16.55 9.03
CA GLU A 50 2.04 16.81 9.42
C GLU A 50 1.03 16.22 8.41
N GLN A 51 1.38 16.20 7.13
CA GLN A 51 0.51 15.65 6.07
C GLN A 51 0.65 14.14 5.87
N LYS A 52 1.49 13.43 6.66
CA LYS A 52 1.73 11.97 6.52
C LYS A 52 0.44 11.15 6.47
N THR A 53 -0.57 11.54 7.26
CA THR A 53 -1.83 10.79 7.39
C THR A 53 -2.98 11.35 6.55
N PHE A 54 -2.71 12.35 5.71
CA PHE A 54 -3.72 12.94 4.83
C PHE A 54 -4.28 11.87 3.88
N GLY A 55 -5.59 11.62 3.95
CA GLY A 55 -6.27 10.64 3.12
C GLY A 55 -5.97 9.17 3.47
N ALA A 56 -5.30 8.87 4.58
CA ALA A 56 -4.91 7.51 4.95
C ALA A 56 -6.09 6.52 4.99
N GLY A 57 -7.25 6.95 5.51
CA GLY A 57 -8.46 6.12 5.52
C GLY A 57 -8.94 5.74 4.11
N MET A 58 -8.91 6.68 3.17
CA MET A 58 -9.29 6.41 1.77
C MET A 58 -8.29 5.48 1.09
N MET A 59 -6.98 5.67 1.33
CA MET A 59 -5.94 4.78 0.81
C MET A 59 -6.09 3.35 1.38
N ALA A 60 -6.39 3.23 2.67
CA ALA A 60 -6.66 1.94 3.31
C ALA A 60 -7.90 1.26 2.70
N CYS A 61 -9.02 1.96 2.57
CA CYS A 61 -10.23 1.47 1.89
C CYS A 61 -9.92 0.98 0.47
N ARG A 62 -9.11 1.72 -0.30
CA ARG A 62 -8.72 1.33 -1.66
C ARG A 62 -7.89 0.05 -1.68
N GLN A 63 -6.92 -0.11 -0.78
CA GLN A 63 -6.14 -1.35 -0.69
C GLN A 63 -6.99 -2.54 -0.25
N LEU A 64 -7.93 -2.33 0.68
CA LEU A 64 -8.88 -3.36 1.11
C LEU A 64 -9.82 -3.76 -0.03
N LEU A 65 -10.33 -2.81 -0.82
CA LEU A 65 -11.12 -3.08 -2.02
C LEU A 65 -10.37 -4.03 -2.96
N PHE A 66 -9.09 -3.76 -3.25
CA PHE A 66 -8.30 -4.61 -4.13
C PHE A 66 -8.07 -6.01 -3.57
N GLY A 67 -7.70 -6.12 -2.29
CA GLY A 67 -7.51 -7.41 -1.64
C GLY A 67 -8.80 -8.24 -1.61
N MET A 68 -9.92 -7.62 -1.25
CA MET A 68 -11.19 -8.33 -1.14
C MET A 68 -11.79 -8.66 -2.50
N MET A 69 -11.64 -7.78 -3.50
CA MET A 69 -12.06 -8.07 -4.88
C MET A 69 -11.26 -9.24 -5.48
N ASP A 70 -9.95 -9.30 -5.23
CA ASP A 70 -9.11 -10.45 -5.62
C ASP A 70 -9.60 -11.75 -4.97
N MET A 71 -9.84 -11.73 -3.66
CA MET A 71 -10.35 -12.91 -2.94
C MET A 71 -11.72 -13.35 -3.46
N GLU A 72 -12.64 -12.42 -3.70
CA GLU A 72 -13.98 -12.72 -4.20
C GLU A 72 -13.93 -13.33 -5.61
N LEU A 73 -13.07 -12.78 -6.48
CA LEU A 73 -12.86 -13.28 -7.85
C LEU A 73 -12.31 -14.72 -7.86
N HIS A 74 -11.50 -15.09 -6.87
CA HIS A 74 -10.85 -16.40 -6.80
C HIS A 74 -11.53 -17.40 -5.85
N SER A 75 -12.65 -17.03 -5.22
CA SER A 75 -13.36 -17.92 -4.28
C SER A 75 -14.84 -18.12 -4.63
N ASN A 76 -15.60 -17.02 -4.81
CA ASN A 76 -17.05 -17.08 -4.93
C ASN A 76 -17.56 -16.75 -6.34
N PHE A 77 -16.75 -16.10 -7.18
CA PHE A 77 -17.15 -15.72 -8.53
C PHE A 77 -17.29 -16.94 -9.45
N ASP A 78 -18.43 -17.06 -10.12
CA ASP A 78 -18.66 -18.08 -11.17
C ASP A 78 -18.40 -17.49 -12.56
N PRO A 79 -17.32 -17.88 -13.25
CA PRO A 79 -17.00 -17.36 -14.58
C PRO A 79 -18.00 -17.78 -15.68
N ASN A 80 -18.88 -18.76 -15.41
CA ASN A 80 -19.95 -19.17 -16.33
C ASN A 80 -21.33 -18.63 -15.90
N GLY A 81 -21.38 -17.82 -14.84
CA GLY A 81 -22.60 -17.21 -14.33
C GLY A 81 -23.05 -15.98 -15.12
N GLU A 82 -24.10 -15.32 -14.61
CA GLU A 82 -24.64 -14.08 -15.21
C GLU A 82 -23.90 -12.81 -14.75
N GLU A 83 -23.28 -12.83 -13.55
CA GLU A 83 -22.50 -11.69 -13.02
C GLU A 83 -21.19 -11.55 -13.82
N THR A 84 -20.95 -10.37 -14.40
CA THR A 84 -19.66 -10.09 -15.04
C THR A 84 -18.61 -9.67 -14.02
N ILE A 85 -17.33 -9.74 -14.38
CA ILE A 85 -16.24 -9.22 -13.53
C ILE A 85 -16.40 -7.72 -13.20
N PHE A 86 -17.09 -6.95 -14.05
CA PHE A 86 -17.34 -5.53 -13.81
C PHE A 86 -18.56 -5.28 -12.93
N ASP A 87 -19.54 -6.20 -12.92
CA ASP A 87 -20.61 -6.21 -11.91
C ASP A 87 -20.01 -6.47 -10.53
N LEU A 88 -19.14 -7.48 -10.44
CA LEU A 88 -18.36 -7.77 -9.24
C LEU A 88 -17.54 -6.54 -8.79
N GLN A 89 -16.80 -5.89 -9.71
CA GLN A 89 -16.01 -4.70 -9.40
C GLN A 89 -16.89 -3.59 -8.79
N ARG A 90 -18.08 -3.34 -9.35
CA ARG A 90 -19.04 -2.35 -8.83
C ARG A 90 -19.54 -2.75 -7.44
N ARG A 91 -20.00 -3.98 -7.26
CA ARG A 91 -20.49 -4.51 -5.99
C ARG A 91 -19.44 -4.41 -4.89
N MET A 92 -18.19 -4.79 -5.19
CA MET A 92 -17.11 -4.70 -4.21
C MET A 92 -16.77 -3.23 -3.91
N ALA A 93 -16.77 -2.34 -4.91
CA ALA A 93 -16.58 -0.92 -4.65
C ALA A 93 -17.66 -0.35 -3.71
N GLU A 94 -18.94 -0.69 -3.91
CA GLU A 94 -20.02 -0.24 -3.01
C GLU A 94 -19.81 -0.62 -1.54
N ILE A 95 -19.17 -1.77 -1.28
CA ILE A 95 -18.89 -2.24 0.08
C ILE A 95 -17.67 -1.54 0.68
N TYR A 96 -16.60 -1.35 -0.11
CA TYR A 96 -15.30 -0.95 0.42
C TYR A 96 -14.93 0.52 0.18
N THR A 97 -15.64 1.27 -0.68
CA THR A 97 -15.40 2.71 -0.89
C THR A 97 -16.62 3.56 -0.54
N PRO A 98 -16.46 4.57 0.36
CA PRO A 98 -17.58 5.42 0.76
C PRO A 98 -17.92 6.55 -0.23
N TYR A 99 -17.06 6.88 -1.21
CA TYR A 99 -17.23 8.10 -2.03
C TYR A 99 -16.83 8.00 -3.51
N ALA A 100 -16.17 6.93 -3.94
CA ALA A 100 -15.59 6.85 -5.29
C ALA A 100 -16.02 5.57 -6.01
N LEU A 101 -17.32 5.46 -6.28
CA LEU A 101 -17.83 4.34 -7.06
C LEU A 101 -17.25 4.39 -8.48
N PRO A 102 -16.88 3.24 -9.05
CA PRO A 102 -16.38 3.17 -10.43
C PRO A 102 -17.46 3.66 -11.39
N VAL A 103 -17.04 4.45 -12.38
CA VAL A 103 -17.91 4.81 -13.51
C VAL A 103 -18.20 3.58 -14.38
N GLU A 104 -19.22 3.63 -15.22
CA GLU A 104 -19.62 2.49 -16.05
C GLU A 104 -18.50 2.01 -16.98
N GLU A 105 -17.62 2.92 -17.41
CA GLU A 105 -16.47 2.68 -18.27
C GLU A 105 -15.22 2.23 -17.52
N ASP A 106 -15.26 2.11 -16.19
CA ASP A 106 -14.11 1.67 -15.41
C ASP A 106 -13.73 0.23 -15.79
N ARG A 107 -12.49 0.04 -16.23
CA ARG A 107 -11.91 -1.25 -16.61
C ARG A 107 -10.64 -1.56 -15.81
N PHE A 108 -10.55 -1.09 -14.57
CA PHE A 108 -9.40 -1.29 -13.69
C PHE A 108 -8.90 -2.74 -13.69
N LEU A 109 -9.81 -3.72 -13.61
CA LEU A 109 -9.46 -5.14 -13.64
C LEU A 109 -8.61 -5.53 -14.86
N CYS A 110 -8.84 -4.96 -16.03
CA CYS A 110 -8.04 -5.24 -17.23
C CYS A 110 -6.58 -4.78 -17.10
N GLY A 111 -6.28 -3.85 -16.18
CA GLY A 111 -4.94 -3.39 -15.85
C GLY A 111 -4.38 -4.02 -14.57
N PHE A 112 -5.12 -4.89 -13.88
CA PHE A 112 -4.75 -5.37 -12.55
C PHE A 112 -3.73 -6.53 -12.61
N SER A 113 -2.54 -6.20 -13.10
CA SER A 113 -1.48 -7.17 -13.43
C SER A 113 -1.01 -7.98 -12.23
N HIS A 114 -1.13 -7.45 -11.00
CA HIS A 114 -0.74 -8.16 -9.78
C HIS A 114 -1.37 -9.55 -9.68
N ILE A 115 -2.66 -9.66 -10.01
CA ILE A 115 -3.43 -10.91 -9.86
C ILE A 115 -3.59 -11.68 -11.17
N PHE A 116 -3.42 -11.03 -12.33
CA PHE A 116 -3.60 -11.69 -13.63
C PHE A 116 -2.29 -12.08 -14.34
N ALA A 117 -1.18 -11.42 -14.00
CA ALA A 117 0.13 -11.63 -14.63
C ALA A 117 1.30 -11.55 -13.63
N GLY A 118 1.01 -11.55 -12.33
CA GLY A 118 1.95 -11.47 -11.23
C GLY A 118 1.77 -12.62 -10.24
N GLY A 119 2.44 -12.51 -9.10
CA GLY A 119 2.41 -13.54 -8.05
C GLY A 119 1.27 -13.41 -7.04
N TYR A 120 0.32 -12.49 -7.23
CA TYR A 120 -0.64 -12.09 -6.18
C TYR A 120 -2.07 -12.58 -6.43
N ALA A 121 -2.29 -13.53 -7.34
CA ALA A 121 -3.62 -14.12 -7.53
C ALA A 121 -4.10 -14.78 -6.22
N ALA A 122 -5.29 -14.41 -5.75
CA ALA A 122 -5.80 -14.79 -4.41
C ALA A 122 -4.81 -14.46 -3.28
N GLY A 123 -4.07 -13.36 -3.43
CA GLY A 123 -2.90 -13.03 -2.63
C GLY A 123 -2.64 -11.53 -2.51
N TYR A 124 -3.45 -10.66 -3.10
CA TYR A 124 -3.22 -9.21 -2.98
C TYR A 124 -3.37 -8.71 -1.53
N TYR A 125 -4.07 -9.47 -0.67
CA TYR A 125 -4.14 -9.21 0.77
C TYR A 125 -2.74 -9.17 1.44
N SER A 126 -1.74 -9.82 0.83
CA SER A 126 -0.34 -9.89 1.29
C SER A 126 0.23 -8.52 1.64
N TYR A 127 -0.13 -7.46 0.90
CA TYR A 127 0.33 -6.10 1.22
C TYR A 127 -0.14 -5.61 2.58
N LYS A 128 -1.41 -5.83 2.94
CA LYS A 128 -1.93 -5.40 4.25
C LYS A 128 -1.52 -6.36 5.36
N TRP A 129 -1.33 -7.63 5.05
CA TRP A 129 -0.81 -8.61 5.99
C TRP A 129 0.63 -8.29 6.39
N ALA A 130 1.49 -8.03 5.41
CA ALA A 130 2.87 -7.62 5.62
C ALA A 130 3.00 -6.23 6.27
N GLU A 131 2.10 -5.29 5.96
CA GLU A 131 2.15 -3.95 6.54
C GLU A 131 2.02 -3.98 8.08
N VAL A 132 1.20 -4.88 8.63
CA VAL A 132 1.10 -5.10 10.08
C VAL A 132 2.46 -5.47 10.66
N MET A 133 3.13 -6.45 10.07
CA MET A 133 4.47 -6.87 10.52
C MET A 133 5.51 -5.76 10.33
N SER A 134 5.44 -5.00 9.24
CA SER A 134 6.36 -3.89 8.97
C SER A 134 6.20 -2.74 9.97
N ALA A 135 4.95 -2.43 10.36
CA ALA A 135 4.64 -1.37 11.30
C ALA A 135 5.11 -1.75 12.71
N ASP A 136 4.89 -3.02 13.12
CA ASP A 136 5.40 -3.56 14.38
C ASP A 136 6.93 -3.59 14.41
N ALA A 137 7.56 -4.05 13.33
CA ALA A 137 9.02 -4.04 13.20
C ALA A 137 9.61 -2.62 13.26
N PHE A 138 8.95 -1.62 12.65
CA PHE A 138 9.38 -0.23 12.78
C PHE A 138 9.10 0.34 14.17
N GLY A 139 8.00 -0.06 14.81
CA GLY A 139 7.68 0.29 16.20
C GLY A 139 8.80 -0.07 17.16
N ALA A 140 9.49 -1.20 16.95
CA ALA A 140 10.66 -1.57 17.75
C ALA A 140 11.80 -0.54 17.67
N PHE A 141 12.00 0.14 16.53
CA PHE A 141 12.96 1.24 16.40
C PHE A 141 12.47 2.51 17.10
N GLU A 142 11.17 2.80 17.03
CA GLU A 142 10.59 3.93 17.75
C GLU A 142 10.70 3.78 19.27
N GLU A 143 10.56 2.55 19.80
CA GLU A 143 10.68 2.24 21.22
C GLU A 143 12.09 2.47 21.79
N VAL A 144 13.12 2.10 21.03
CA VAL A 144 14.52 2.30 21.45
C VAL A 144 15.07 3.69 21.14
N GLY A 145 14.36 4.46 20.30
CA GLY A 145 14.79 5.75 19.78
C GLY A 145 15.44 5.62 18.40
N LEU A 146 14.96 6.39 17.42
CA LEU A 146 15.44 6.33 16.02
C LEU A 146 16.89 6.77 15.84
N ASP A 147 17.44 7.50 16.82
CA ASP A 147 18.82 7.97 16.88
C ASP A 147 19.76 7.03 17.65
N ASN A 148 19.24 5.90 18.15
CA ASN A 148 20.04 4.91 18.86
C ASN A 148 20.89 4.08 17.88
N GLU A 149 22.22 4.18 18.00
CA GLU A 149 23.19 3.43 17.19
C GLU A 149 23.70 2.12 17.84
N GLU A 150 23.30 1.83 19.09
CA GLU A 150 23.64 0.59 19.84
C GLU A 150 22.60 -0.53 19.65
#